data_AF-A0A411WMQ5-F1
#
_entry.id   AF-A0A411WMQ5-F1
#
_cell.length_a   1.000
_cell.length_b   1.000
_cell.length_c   1.000
_cell.angle_alpha   90.00
_cell.angle_beta   90.00
_cell.angle_gamma   90.00
#
_symmetry.space_group_name_H-M   'P 1'
#
loop_
_entity.id
_entity.type
_entity.pdbx_description
1 polymer ?
#
loop_
_entity_poly.entity_id
_entity_poly.type
_entity_poly.pdbx_seq_one_letter_code
_entity_poly.pdbx_strand_id
1 'polypeptide(L)'
;MKKALGIALLTLPMFTMAGHKEDCAIAFELFDDSTKILISVTETVTEKGSKAIQDRTVTLNAFNKWSDTGYDPQLKALMAKSAQYPGVDKSNPIAIGNLSMIRLIQYYNAVHRYISYPDKEEIETLTSITKNLGENYQKLKAMCPEQ
;
A
#
# COMPACT_ATOMS: atom_id res chain seq x y z
N MET A 1 56.45 29.37 16.73
CA MET A 1 55.05 29.68 16.38
C MET A 1 54.70 29.01 15.05
N LYS A 2 53.46 28.52 14.94
CA LYS A 2 52.78 27.88 13.76
C LYS A 2 53.13 26.39 13.56
N LYS A 3 52.45 25.51 14.30
CA LYS A 3 51.13 24.89 14.04
C LYS A 3 51.22 23.71 13.07
N ALA A 4 51.23 22.52 13.66
CA ALA A 4 50.82 21.26 13.06
C ALA A 4 49.33 21.31 12.64
N LEU A 5 48.89 20.21 12.02
CA LEU A 5 47.54 19.88 11.51
C LEU A 5 47.31 20.22 10.03
N GLY A 6 47.88 19.37 9.18
CA GLY A 6 47.33 19.05 7.88
C GLY A 6 46.72 17.65 7.90
N ILE A 7 45.67 17.44 8.69
CA ILE A 7 44.76 16.30 8.51
C ILE A 7 43.35 16.87 8.61
N ALA A 8 42.75 17.10 7.45
CA ALA A 8 41.30 17.08 7.31
C ALA A 8 41.03 16.04 6.21
N LEU A 9 41.03 14.77 6.61
CA LEU A 9 40.36 13.74 5.83
C LEU A 9 38.90 14.19 5.70
N LEU A 10 38.52 14.58 4.50
CA LEU A 10 37.12 14.75 4.11
C LEU A 10 36.46 13.37 4.12
N THR A 11 36.09 12.87 5.30
CA THR A 11 35.08 11.81 5.40
C THR A 11 33.73 12.48 5.20
N LEU A 12 33.38 12.73 3.94
CA LEU A 12 32.00 12.96 3.58
C LEU A 12 31.21 11.72 4.01
N PRO A 13 30.15 11.84 4.81
CA PRO A 13 29.26 10.72 5.06
C PRO A 13 28.66 10.32 3.70
N MET A 14 29.11 9.18 3.18
CA MET A 14 28.48 8.51 2.06
C MET A 14 27.08 8.10 2.51
N PHE A 15 26.10 8.99 2.41
CA PHE A 15 24.70 8.68 2.58
C PHE A 15 24.23 7.83 1.38
N THR A 16 24.51 6.53 1.48
CA THR A 16 23.57 5.41 1.30
C THR A 16 22.67 5.39 0.05
N MET A 17 23.25 5.34 -1.17
CA MET A 17 22.49 4.84 -2.34
C MET A 17 21.91 3.44 -2.12
N ALA A 18 22.60 2.59 -1.34
CA ALA A 18 22.13 1.24 -1.01
C ALA A 18 20.86 1.23 -0.14
N GLY A 19 20.76 2.16 0.82
CA GLY A 19 19.58 2.26 1.71
C GLY A 19 18.33 2.73 0.97
N HIS A 20 18.47 3.67 0.03
CA HIS A 20 17.34 4.11 -0.80
C HIS A 20 16.79 2.98 -1.69
N LYS A 21 17.67 2.13 -2.24
CA LYS A 21 17.27 0.97 -3.05
C LYS A 21 16.49 -0.06 -2.24
N GLU A 22 16.90 -0.31 -1.01
CA GLU A 22 16.21 -1.21 -0.07
C GLU A 22 14.85 -0.65 0.33
N ASP A 23 14.77 0.64 0.70
CA ASP A 23 13.52 1.33 1.01
C ASP A 23 12.53 1.27 -0.17
N CYS A 24 13.03 1.45 -1.39
CA CYS A 24 12.26 1.28 -2.61
C CYS A 24 11.73 -0.14 -2.78
N ALA A 25 12.57 -1.17 -2.57
CA ALA A 25 12.15 -2.56 -2.69
C ALA A 25 11.04 -2.90 -1.68
N ILE A 26 11.22 -2.48 -0.42
CA ILE A 26 10.21 -2.63 0.65
C ILE A 26 8.91 -1.93 0.28
N ALA A 27 9.00 -0.70 -0.23
CA ALA A 27 7.83 0.07 -0.63
C ALA A 27 7.04 -0.60 -1.76
N PHE A 28 7.73 -1.14 -2.78
CA PHE A 28 7.08 -1.89 -3.86
C PHE A 28 6.47 -3.19 -3.35
N GLU A 29 7.12 -3.90 -2.43
CA GLU A 29 6.58 -5.11 -1.83
C GLU A 29 5.29 -4.82 -1.04
N LEU A 30 5.28 -3.77 -0.19
CA LEU A 30 4.08 -3.33 0.53
C LEU A 30 2.96 -2.94 -0.44
N PHE A 31 3.30 -2.29 -1.55
CA PHE A 31 2.34 -1.87 -2.57
C PHE A 31 1.74 -3.06 -3.32
N ASP A 32 2.58 -4.00 -3.72
CA ASP A 32 2.18 -5.19 -4.48
C ASP A 32 1.31 -6.11 -3.62
N ASP A 33 1.69 -6.34 -2.36
CA ASP A 33 0.89 -7.10 -1.40
C ASP A 33 -0.46 -6.42 -1.14
N SER A 34 -0.49 -5.11 -0.95
CA SER A 34 -1.74 -4.36 -0.78
C SER A 34 -2.66 -4.51 -1.99
N THR A 35 -2.09 -4.47 -3.20
CA THR A 35 -2.84 -4.55 -4.45
C THR A 35 -3.38 -5.96 -4.69
N LYS A 36 -2.61 -7.01 -4.36
CA LYS A 36 -3.10 -8.40 -4.41
C LYS A 36 -4.31 -8.62 -3.52
N ILE A 37 -4.29 -8.09 -2.30
CA ILE A 37 -5.44 -8.20 -1.39
C ILE A 37 -6.64 -7.41 -1.95
N LEU A 38 -6.42 -6.22 -2.48
CA LEU A 38 -7.49 -5.42 -3.11
C LEU A 38 -8.15 -6.15 -4.28
N ILE A 39 -7.35 -6.78 -5.14
CA ILE A 39 -7.84 -7.62 -6.24
C ILE A 39 -8.67 -8.78 -5.68
N SER A 40 -8.19 -9.47 -4.65
CA SER A 40 -8.91 -10.57 -4.01
C SER A 40 -10.25 -10.13 -3.41
N VAL A 41 -10.32 -8.94 -2.78
CA VAL A 41 -11.58 -8.34 -2.32
C VAL A 41 -12.56 -8.14 -3.50
N THR A 42 -12.06 -7.61 -4.62
CA THR A 42 -12.87 -7.32 -5.82
C THR A 42 -13.38 -8.59 -6.48
N GLU A 43 -12.52 -9.60 -6.62
CA GLU A 43 -12.87 -10.89 -7.22
C GLU A 43 -13.91 -11.64 -6.37
N THR A 44 -13.76 -11.58 -5.05
CA THR A 44 -14.72 -12.18 -4.12
C THR A 44 -16.12 -11.62 -4.32
N VAL A 45 -16.26 -10.32 -4.58
CA VAL A 45 -17.59 -9.70 -4.67
C VAL A 45 -18.22 -9.78 -6.06
N THR A 46 -17.44 -10.03 -7.10
CA THR A 46 -17.91 -10.06 -8.50
C THR A 46 -17.99 -11.45 -9.12
N GLU A 47 -17.59 -12.52 -8.40
CA GLU A 47 -17.53 -13.95 -8.82
C GLU A 47 -16.75 -14.28 -10.12
N LYS A 48 -16.36 -13.30 -10.95
CA LYS A 48 -15.73 -13.50 -12.26
C LYS A 48 -14.62 -12.49 -12.60
N GLY A 49 -14.12 -11.74 -11.62
CA GLY A 49 -13.16 -10.67 -11.89
C GLY A 49 -13.74 -9.56 -12.76
N SER A 50 -15.06 -9.29 -12.66
CA SER A 50 -15.64 -8.10 -13.27
C SER A 50 -14.92 -6.88 -12.72
N LYS A 51 -14.63 -5.91 -13.58
CA LYS A 51 -14.08 -4.61 -13.14
C LYS A 51 -15.12 -3.76 -12.39
N ALA A 52 -16.39 -4.18 -12.37
CA ALA A 52 -17.49 -3.44 -11.78
C ALA A 52 -18.00 -4.11 -10.50
N ILE A 53 -17.72 -3.49 -9.35
CA ILE A 53 -18.31 -3.89 -8.06
C ILE A 53 -19.84 -3.72 -8.06
N GLN A 54 -20.40 -2.91 -8.97
CA GLN A 54 -21.84 -2.73 -9.12
C GLN A 54 -22.59 -4.03 -9.42
N ASP A 55 -21.92 -5.01 -10.03
CA ASP A 55 -22.51 -6.32 -10.38
C ASP A 55 -22.55 -7.29 -9.19
N ARG A 56 -22.11 -6.85 -8.00
CA ARG A 56 -21.92 -7.66 -6.79
C ARG A 56 -22.86 -8.86 -6.71
N THR A 57 -22.28 -10.05 -6.69
CA THR A 57 -23.03 -11.33 -6.70
C THR A 57 -23.10 -12.01 -5.34
N VAL A 58 -22.29 -11.58 -4.37
CA VAL A 58 -22.20 -12.23 -3.04
C VAL A 58 -23.12 -11.59 -1.99
N THR A 59 -23.45 -12.34 -0.94
CA THR A 59 -24.16 -11.82 0.23
C THR A 59 -23.17 -11.29 1.29
N LEU A 60 -23.64 -10.41 2.20
CA LEU A 60 -22.83 -9.92 3.32
C LEU A 60 -22.28 -11.07 4.18
N ASN A 61 -23.11 -12.08 4.46
CA ASN A 61 -22.68 -13.24 5.24
C ASN A 61 -21.58 -14.06 4.53
N ALA A 62 -21.69 -14.23 3.21
CA ALA A 62 -20.65 -14.91 2.42
C ALA A 62 -19.35 -14.08 2.39
N PHE A 63 -19.46 -12.76 2.20
CA PHE A 63 -18.32 -11.86 2.22
C PHE A 63 -17.59 -11.86 3.57
N ASN A 64 -18.33 -11.84 4.69
CA ASN A 64 -17.75 -11.89 6.03
C ASN A 64 -17.03 -13.22 6.29
N LYS A 65 -17.61 -14.36 5.91
CA LYS A 65 -16.95 -15.67 6.00
C LYS A 65 -15.66 -15.73 5.19
N TRP A 66 -15.66 -15.15 3.99
CA TRP A 66 -14.45 -15.02 3.21
C TRP A 66 -13.46 -14.09 3.91
N SER A 67 -13.90 -12.98 4.48
CA SER A 67 -13.03 -12.02 5.15
C SER A 67 -12.21 -12.67 6.26
N ASP A 68 -12.83 -13.50 7.11
CA ASP A 68 -12.18 -14.21 8.21
C ASP A 68 -11.00 -15.10 7.75
N THR A 69 -11.08 -15.65 6.53
CA THR A 69 -10.13 -16.65 6.02
C THR A 69 -9.23 -16.13 4.90
N GLY A 70 -9.68 -15.10 4.18
CA GLY A 70 -9.03 -14.52 3.00
C GLY A 70 -8.46 -13.14 3.27
N TYR A 71 -9.20 -12.22 3.91
CA TYR A 71 -8.75 -10.85 4.10
C TYR A 71 -7.94 -10.68 5.39
N ASP A 72 -8.51 -11.04 6.53
CA ASP A 72 -7.93 -10.80 7.86
C ASP A 72 -6.52 -11.38 8.04
N PRO A 73 -6.23 -12.63 7.61
CA PRO A 73 -4.88 -13.19 7.71
C PRO A 73 -3.86 -12.42 6.86
N GLN A 74 -4.25 -12.00 5.65
CA GLN A 74 -3.37 -11.26 4.74
C GLN A 74 -3.13 -9.84 5.24
N LEU A 75 -4.18 -9.16 5.72
CA LEU A 75 -4.04 -7.84 6.33
C LEU A 75 -3.12 -7.91 7.55
N LYS A 76 -3.28 -8.91 8.42
CA LYS A 76 -2.42 -9.09 9.59
C LYS A 76 -0.96 -9.28 9.21
N ALA A 77 -0.67 -10.09 8.18
CA ALA A 77 0.69 -10.28 7.68
C ALA A 77 1.28 -8.97 7.13
N LEU A 78 0.50 -8.21 6.37
CA LEU A 78 0.89 -6.93 5.80
C LEU A 78 1.12 -5.86 6.88
N MET A 79 0.26 -5.81 7.90
CA MET A 79 0.43 -4.96 9.09
C MET A 79 1.71 -5.31 9.86
N ALA A 80 2.02 -6.60 10.03
CA ALA A 80 3.25 -7.04 10.68
C ALA A 80 4.50 -6.63 9.88
N LYS A 81 4.43 -6.64 8.54
CA LYS A 81 5.51 -6.14 7.68
C LYS A 81 5.70 -4.63 7.83
N SER A 82 4.61 -3.86 7.76
CA SER A 82 4.64 -2.40 7.92
C SER A 82 5.12 -1.94 9.29
N ALA A 83 4.77 -2.67 10.35
CA ALA A 83 5.17 -2.35 11.72
C ALA A 83 6.70 -2.37 11.94
N GLN A 84 7.46 -3.00 11.04
CA GLN A 84 8.93 -2.99 11.07
C GLN A 84 9.52 -1.63 10.68
N TYR A 85 8.72 -0.73 10.11
CA TYR A 85 9.14 0.57 9.59
C TYR A 85 8.34 1.74 10.21
N PRO A 86 8.39 1.95 11.54
CA PRO A 86 7.66 3.02 12.19
C PRO A 86 8.29 4.39 11.90
N GLY A 87 7.45 5.42 11.79
CA GLY A 87 7.93 6.81 11.77
C GLY A 87 8.75 7.22 10.55
N VAL A 88 8.56 6.53 9.41
CA VAL A 88 9.19 6.91 8.14
C VAL A 88 8.73 8.29 7.68
N ASP A 89 9.68 9.14 7.27
CA ASP A 89 9.39 10.46 6.72
C ASP A 89 8.58 10.34 5.42
N LYS A 90 7.76 11.35 5.09
CA LYS A 90 6.98 11.38 3.84
C LYS A 90 7.84 11.33 2.57
N SER A 91 9.11 11.72 2.67
CA SER A 91 10.10 11.63 1.60
C SER A 91 10.71 10.24 1.43
N ASN A 92 10.47 9.31 2.37
CA ASN A 92 10.92 7.92 2.26
C ASN A 92 9.94 7.10 1.40
N PRO A 93 10.40 6.29 0.42
CA PRO A 93 9.52 5.42 -0.38
C PRO A 93 8.60 4.53 0.46
N ILE A 94 9.06 4.02 1.61
CA ILE A 94 8.28 3.17 2.51
C ILE A 94 7.02 3.89 2.99
N ALA A 95 7.04 5.21 3.15
CA ALA A 95 5.84 5.97 3.50
C ALA A 95 4.75 5.85 2.42
N ILE A 96 5.13 5.81 1.14
CA ILE A 96 4.19 5.57 0.03
C ILE A 96 3.70 4.12 0.02
N GLY A 97 4.58 3.15 0.33
CA GLY A 97 4.20 1.76 0.57
C GLY A 97 3.13 1.62 1.67
N ASN A 98 3.35 2.26 2.82
CA ASN A 98 2.39 2.28 3.93
C ASN A 98 1.06 2.95 3.55
N LEU A 99 1.08 3.99 2.69
CA LEU A 99 -0.16 4.60 2.19
C LEU A 99 -1.00 3.61 1.37
N SER A 100 -0.39 2.69 0.62
CA SER A 100 -1.13 1.67 -0.14
C SER A 100 -1.96 0.74 0.76
N MET A 101 -1.43 0.40 1.95
CA MET A 101 -2.16 -0.39 2.95
C MET A 101 -3.36 0.38 3.52
N ILE A 102 -3.19 1.68 3.78
CA ILE A 102 -4.29 2.53 4.22
C ILE A 102 -5.38 2.56 3.14
N ARG A 103 -5.01 2.64 1.86
CA ARG A 103 -5.97 2.56 0.74
C ARG A 103 -6.66 1.20 0.67
N LEU A 104 -5.95 0.10 0.89
CA LEU A 104 -6.55 -1.23 0.98
C LEU A 104 -7.63 -1.30 2.07
N ILE A 105 -7.33 -0.84 3.29
CA ILE A 105 -8.30 -0.86 4.41
C ILE A 105 -9.53 -0.01 4.06
N GLN A 106 -9.32 1.18 3.49
CA GLN A 106 -10.41 2.04 3.02
C GLN A 106 -11.25 1.36 1.94
N TYR A 107 -10.60 0.66 1.01
CA TYR A 107 -11.26 -0.07 -0.07
C TYR A 107 -12.14 -1.19 0.50
N TYR A 108 -11.57 -2.06 1.34
CA TYR A 108 -12.31 -3.14 2.01
C TYR A 108 -13.53 -2.60 2.76
N ASN A 109 -13.37 -1.52 3.52
CA ASN A 109 -14.47 -0.92 4.27
C ASN A 109 -15.58 -0.37 3.34
N ALA A 110 -15.21 0.25 2.23
CA ALA A 110 -16.17 0.73 1.24
C ALA A 110 -16.89 -0.43 0.54
N VAL A 111 -16.19 -1.52 0.21
CA VAL A 111 -16.80 -2.75 -0.32
C VAL A 111 -17.78 -3.34 0.68
N HIS A 112 -17.37 -3.49 1.95
CA HIS A 112 -18.24 -4.01 2.99
C HIS A 112 -19.50 -3.16 3.17
N ARG A 113 -19.37 -1.83 3.19
CA ARG A 113 -20.52 -0.90 3.27
C ARG A 113 -21.40 -1.03 2.04
N TYR A 114 -20.84 -1.07 0.83
CA TYR A 114 -21.60 -1.26 -0.41
C TYR A 114 -22.39 -2.57 -0.42
N ILE A 115 -21.81 -3.66 0.09
CA ILE A 115 -22.51 -4.95 0.22
C ILE A 115 -23.65 -4.88 1.25
N SER A 116 -23.43 -4.15 2.35
CA SER A 116 -24.41 -4.00 3.43
C SER A 116 -25.58 -3.08 3.02
N TYR A 117 -25.26 -1.97 2.38
CA TYR A 117 -26.17 -0.90 1.97
C TYR A 117 -25.70 -0.35 0.62
N PRO A 118 -26.25 -0.86 -0.51
CA PRO A 118 -25.84 -0.43 -1.83
C PRO A 118 -26.12 1.06 -2.05
N ASP A 119 -25.06 1.86 -2.04
CA ASP A 119 -25.10 3.30 -2.25
C ASP A 119 -24.13 3.69 -3.39
N LYS A 120 -24.56 4.62 -4.23
CA LYS A 120 -23.74 5.20 -5.28
C LYS A 120 -22.52 5.93 -4.71
N GLU A 121 -22.65 6.54 -3.52
CA GLU A 121 -21.54 7.21 -2.84
C GLU A 121 -20.38 6.25 -2.53
N GLU A 122 -20.67 4.98 -2.25
CA GLU A 122 -19.62 3.97 -2.02
C GLU A 122 -18.89 3.60 -3.31
N ILE A 123 -19.58 3.59 -4.46
CA ILE A 123 -18.92 3.38 -5.76
C ILE A 123 -17.98 4.56 -6.08
N GLU A 124 -18.41 5.78 -5.81
CA GLU A 124 -17.57 6.97 -5.99
C GLU A 124 -16.36 6.93 -5.05
N THR A 125 -16.56 6.46 -3.82
CA THR A 125 -15.49 6.22 -2.84
C THR A 125 -14.48 5.18 -3.33
N LEU A 126 -14.95 4.02 -3.82
CA LEU A 126 -14.10 2.97 -4.40
C LEU A 126 -13.30 3.47 -5.61
N THR A 127 -13.93 4.28 -6.47
CA THR A 127 -13.29 4.90 -7.63
C THR A 127 -12.20 5.89 -7.21
N SER A 128 -12.49 6.72 -6.20
CA SER A 128 -11.52 7.66 -5.63
C SER A 128 -10.33 6.94 -5.00
N ILE A 129 -10.57 5.85 -4.25
CA ILE A 129 -9.51 5.06 -3.61
C ILE A 129 -8.59 4.42 -4.66
N THR A 130 -9.15 3.80 -5.70
CA THR A 130 -8.36 3.18 -6.78
C THR A 130 -7.56 4.21 -7.59
N LYS A 131 -8.14 5.38 -7.86
CA LYS A 131 -7.40 6.52 -8.45
C LYS A 131 -6.23 6.95 -7.56
N ASN A 132 -6.47 7.18 -6.28
CA ASN A 132 -5.43 7.57 -5.31
C ASN A 132 -4.33 6.51 -5.18
N LEU A 133 -4.68 5.22 -5.29
CA LEU A 133 -3.71 4.14 -5.33
C LEU A 133 -2.83 4.23 -6.59
N GLY A 134 -3.43 4.45 -7.77
CA GLY A 134 -2.70 4.70 -9.01
C GLY A 134 -1.74 5.90 -8.92
N GLU A 135 -2.19 7.00 -8.30
CA GLU A 135 -1.33 8.18 -8.06
C GLU A 135 -0.16 7.87 -7.11
N ASN A 136 -0.40 7.07 -6.05
CA ASN A 136 0.65 6.64 -5.14
C ASN A 136 1.67 5.75 -5.86
N TYR A 137 1.24 4.86 -6.76
CA TYR A 137 2.14 4.04 -7.56
C TYR A 137 3.06 4.89 -8.46
N GLN A 138 2.49 5.90 -9.13
CA GLN A 138 3.29 6.80 -9.96
C GLN A 138 4.31 7.60 -9.14
N LYS A 139 3.93 8.05 -7.94
CA LYS A 139 4.87 8.70 -7.01
C LYS A 139 5.99 7.75 -6.59
N LEU A 140 5.66 6.51 -6.25
CA LEU A 140 6.65 5.50 -5.88
C LEU A 140 7.63 5.25 -7.03
N LYS A 141 7.14 5.08 -8.26
CA LYS A 141 7.99 4.95 -9.46
C LYS A 141 8.91 6.15 -9.68
N ALA A 142 8.41 7.36 -9.48
CA ALA A 142 9.23 8.56 -9.62
C ALA A 142 10.33 8.65 -8.55
N MET A 143 10.07 8.16 -7.34
CA MET A 143 11.05 8.10 -6.25
C MET A 143 12.05 6.94 -6.41
N CYS A 144 11.65 5.89 -7.11
CA CYS A 144 12.38 4.64 -7.25
C CYS A 144 12.52 4.23 -8.73
N PRO A 145 13.23 5.01 -9.56
CA PRO A 145 13.26 4.82 -11.01
C PRO A 145 14.00 3.56 -11.49
N GLU A 146 14.77 2.92 -10.61
CA GLU A 146 15.55 1.71 -10.91
C GLU A 146 14.84 0.39 -10.54
N GLN A 147 13.58 0.46 -10.09
CA GLN A 147 12.71 -0.69 -9.80
C GLN A 147 11.61 -0.81 -10.87
#